data_AF-A0A7V0U2R5-F1
#
_entry.id   AF-A0A7V0U2R5-F1
#
_cell.length_a   1.000
_cell.length_b   1.000
_cell.length_c   1.000
_cell.angle_alpha   90.00
_cell.angle_beta   90.00
_cell.angle_gamma   90.00
#
_symmetry.space_group_name_H-M   'P 1'
#
loop_
_entity.id
_entity.type
_entity.pdbx_description
1 polymer ?
#
loop_
_entity_poly.entity_id
_entity_poly.type
_entity_poly.pdbx_seq_one_letter_code
_entity_poly.pdbx_strand_id
1 'polypeptide(L)' 'MLRKELEIRLNNAGHDLEWADIKQDLSALKTVTIEEEGKHFAIRAECQGCCGKLFQTVGVALPQVIRKVA' A
#
# COMPACT_ATOMS: atom_id res chain seq x y z
N MET A 1 -12.19 11.52 -11.22
CA MET A 1 -12.98 11.41 -9.98
C MET A 1 -12.23 10.74 -8.83
N LEU A 2 -11.40 9.70 -9.02
CA LEU A 2 -10.70 9.03 -7.90
C LEU A 2 -9.58 9.84 -7.22
N ARG A 3 -8.74 10.55 -7.98
CA ARG A 3 -7.66 11.38 -7.41
C ARG A 3 -8.19 12.44 -6.44
N LYS A 4 -9.21 13.19 -6.85
CA LYS A 4 -9.78 14.30 -6.06
C LYS A 4 -10.37 13.81 -4.74
N GLU A 5 -11.03 12.65 -4.75
CA GLU A 5 -11.56 12.04 -3.53
C GLU A 5 -10.44 11.64 -2.56
N LEU A 6 -9.36 11.05 -3.07
CA LEU A 6 -8.20 10.72 -2.25
C LEU A 6 -7.56 11.98 -1.64
N GLU A 7 -7.40 13.04 -2.43
CA GLU A 7 -6.88 14.33 -1.97
C GLU A 7 -7.75 14.95 -0.87
N ILE A 8 -9.08 14.90 -1.01
CA ILE A 8 -10.01 15.35 0.04
C ILE A 8 -9.82 14.55 1.32
N ARG A 9 -9.70 13.22 1.25
CA ARG A 9 -9.48 12.37 2.44
C ARG A 9 -8.14 12.65 3.12
N LEU A 10 -7.08 12.83 2.32
CA LEU A 10 -5.76 13.19 2.83
C LEU A 10 -5.78 14.55 3.53
N ASN A 11 -6.40 15.56 2.91
CA ASN A 11 -6.55 16.88 3.50
C ASN A 11 -7.37 16.84 4.80
N ASN A 12 -8.47 16.09 4.83
CA ASN A 12 -9.29 15.90 6.03
C ASN A 12 -8.54 15.17 7.16
N ALA A 13 -7.57 14.31 6.82
CA ALA A 13 -6.68 13.65 7.77
C ALA A 13 -5.46 14.51 8.16
N GLY A 14 -5.35 15.75 7.65
CA GLY A 14 -4.22 16.65 7.93
C GLY A 14 -2.93 16.26 7.21
N HIS A 15 -3.03 15.55 6.08
CA HIS A 15 -1.90 15.15 5.26
C HIS A 15 -1.83 15.97 3.98
N ASP A 16 -0.72 16.68 3.81
CA ASP A 16 -0.35 17.32 2.55
C ASP A 16 0.76 16.48 1.90
N LEU A 17 0.42 15.79 0.82
CA LEU A 17 1.30 14.81 0.15
C LEU A 17 1.35 15.13 -1.34
N GLU A 18 2.56 15.10 -1.89
CA GLU A 18 2.75 15.31 -3.32
C GLU A 18 2.21 14.14 -4.14
N TRP A 19 1.52 14.46 -5.24
CA TRP A 19 0.92 13.44 -6.10
C TRP A 19 1.98 12.54 -6.77
N ALA A 20 3.17 13.07 -7.01
CA ALA A 20 4.30 12.29 -7.54
C ALA A 20 4.71 11.19 -6.56
N ASP A 21 4.85 11.54 -5.28
CA ASP A 21 5.26 10.63 -4.20
C ASP A 21 4.21 9.55 -3.97
N ILE A 22 2.92 9.92 -3.95
CA ILE A 22 1.80 8.97 -3.85
C ILE A 22 1.89 7.91 -4.95
N LYS A 23 2.10 8.32 -6.20
CA LYS A 23 2.21 7.38 -7.32
C LYS A 23 3.44 6.49 -7.20
N GLN A 24 4.58 7.07 -6.82
CA GLN A 24 5.82 6.34 -6.68
C GLN A 24 5.72 5.28 -5.58
N ASP A 25 5.22 5.65 -4.41
CA ASP A 25 5.13 4.76 -3.25
C ASP A 25 4.11 3.65 -3.48
N LEU A 26 2.95 3.97 -4.06
CA LEU A 26 1.98 2.95 -4.47
C LEU A 26 2.53 1.99 -5.52
N SER A 27 3.39 2.46 -6.43
CA SER A 27 4.03 1.61 -7.44
C SER A 27 5.15 0.75 -6.86
N ALA A 28 5.79 1.22 -5.79
CA ALA A 28 6.81 0.48 -5.04
C ALA A 28 6.19 -0.65 -4.20
N LEU A 29 4.96 -0.47 -3.72
CA LEU A 29 4.24 -1.50 -2.97
C LEU A 29 3.83 -2.66 -3.89
N LYS A 30 4.66 -3.71 -3.90
CA LYS A 30 4.44 -4.93 -4.67
C LYS A 30 4.30 -6.14 -3.76
N THR A 31 3.64 -7.17 -4.25
CA THR A 31 3.61 -8.49 -3.61
C THR A 31 4.21 -9.48 -4.57
N VAL A 32 5.18 -10.26 -4.11
CA VAL A 32 5.77 -11.37 -4.86
C VAL A 32 5.27 -12.69 -4.27
N THR A 33 5.03 -13.68 -5.12
CA THR A 33 4.70 -15.03 -4.67
C THR A 33 5.92 -15.91 -4.85
N ILE A 34 6.30 -16.63 -3.80
CA ILE A 34 7.35 -17.64 -3.83
C ILE A 34 6.73 -19.02 -3.58
N GLU A 35 7.37 -20.05 -4.13
CA GLU A 35 7.03 -21.45 -3.88
C GLU A 35 8.21 -22.11 -3.19
N GLU A 36 7.93 -22.79 -2.08
CA GLU A 36 8.91 -23.56 -1.32
C GLU A 36 8.26 -24.86 -0.87
N GLU A 37 8.84 -26.00 -1.27
CA GLU A 37 8.33 -27.34 -0.94
C GLU A 37 6.84 -27.55 -1.26
N GLY A 38 6.35 -26.99 -2.38
CA GLY A 38 4.94 -27.06 -2.79
C GLY A 38 4.00 -26.18 -1.95
N LYS A 39 4.52 -25.29 -1.09
CA LYS A 39 3.76 -24.26 -0.38
C LYS A 39 3.97 -22.92 -1.07
N HIS A 40 2.89 -22.19 -1.31
CA HIS A 40 2.95 -20.84 -1.85
C HIS A 40 2.91 -19.79 -0.74
N PHE A 41 3.79 -18.80 -0.81
CA PHE A 41 3.82 -17.66 0.10
C PHE A 41 3.79 -16.36 -0.69
N ALA A 42 2.97 -15.42 -0.26
CA ALA A 42 2.98 -14.05 -0.74
C ALA A 42 3.79 -13.18 0.22
N ILE A 43 4.82 -12.53 -0.32
CA ILE A 43 5.66 -11.56 0.39
C ILE A 43 5.32 -10.18 -0.14
N ARG A 44 4.72 -9.35 0.71
CA ARG A 44 4.45 -7.94 0.46
C ARG A 44 5.72 -7.14 0.76
N ALA A 45 6.12 -6.27 -0.15
CA ALA A 45 7.16 -5.29 0.12
C ALA A 45 6.79 -4.39 1.31
N GLU A 46 7.80 -3.82 1.95
CA GLU A 46 7.61 -2.81 2.99
C GLU A 46 6.95 -1.55 2.41
N CYS A 47 6.10 -0.91 3.20
CA CYS A 47 5.54 0.39 2.82
C CYS A 47 6.61 1.47 3.00
N GLN A 48 7.00 2.10 1.90
CA GLN A 48 7.95 3.22 1.92
C GLN A 48 7.21 4.56 1.79
N GLY A 49 7.85 5.63 2.26
CA GLY A 49 7.36 7.01 2.13
C GLY A 49 5.97 7.22 2.73
N CYS A 50 5.04 7.70 1.91
CA CYS A 50 3.68 8.04 2.29
C CYS A 50 2.70 6.86 2.26
N CYS A 51 3.12 5.69 1.75
CA CYS A 51 2.21 4.56 1.51
C CYS A 51 1.47 4.14 2.79
N GLY A 52 2.17 3.99 3.91
CA GLY A 52 1.55 3.59 5.19
C GLY A 52 0.46 4.55 5.67
N LYS A 53 0.72 5.86 5.59
CA LYS A 53 -0.25 6.91 5.95
C LYS A 53 -1.45 6.91 5.02
N LEU A 54 -1.21 6.67 3.73
CA LEU A 54 -2.26 6.62 2.72
C LEU A 54 -3.24 5.47 3.01
N PHE A 55 -2.73 4.25 3.26
CA PHE A 55 -3.56 3.10 3.63
C PHE A 55 -4.35 3.33 4.93
N GLN A 56 -3.75 3.96 5.93
CA GLN A 56 -4.44 4.36 7.17
C GLN A 56 -5.56 5.37 6.89
N THR A 57 -5.29 6.40 6.08
CA THR A 57 -6.25 7.46 5.76
C THR A 57 -7.46 6.93 5.00
N VAL A 58 -7.24 5.98 4.07
CA VAL A 58 -8.35 5.38 3.32
C VAL A 58 -9.03 4.22 4.06
N GLY A 59 -8.57 3.87 5.27
CA GLY A 59 -9.14 2.80 6.08
C GLY A 59 -8.91 1.39 5.52
N VAL A 60 -7.84 1.20 4.75
CA VAL A 60 -7.52 -0.10 4.12
C VAL A 60 -6.43 -0.80 4.93
N ALA A 61 -6.78 -1.95 5.50
CA ALA A 61 -5.82 -2.80 6.17
C ALA A 61 -4.88 -3.46 5.14
N LEU A 62 -3.57 -3.32 5.36
CA LEU A 62 -2.59 -4.03 4.56
C LEU A 62 -2.48 -5.48 5.02
N PRO A 63 -2.41 -6.46 4.10
CA PRO A 63 -2.22 -7.85 4.46
C PRO A 63 -0.83 -8.06 5.10
N GLN A 64 -0.64 -9.16 5.83
CA GLN A 64 0.64 -9.49 6.47
C GLN A 64 1.81 -9.48 5.46
N VAL A 65 3.01 -9.12 5.96
CA VAL A 65 4.24 -9.04 5.15
C VAL A 65 4.54 -10.38 4.50
N ILE A 66 4.44 -11.46 5.25
CA ILE A 66 4.54 -12.83 4.74
C ILE A 66 3.21 -13.51 5.05
N ARG A 67 2.56 -14.10 4.05
CA ARG A 67 1.35 -14.89 4.24
C ARG A 67 1.35 -16.11 3.33
N LYS A 68 0.82 -17.22 3.82
CA LYS A 68 0.57 -18.40 2.98
C LYS A 68 -0.56 -18.09 1.99
N VAL A 69 -0.40 -18.52 0.75
CA VAL A 69 -1.42 -18.47 -0.31
C VAL A 69 -1.90 -19.90 -0.52
N ALA A 70 -3.23 -20.09 -0.56
CA ALA A 70 -3.86 -21.39 -0.75
C ALA A 70 -3.85 -21.81 -2.21
#